data_AF-N1PHJ5-F1
#
_entry.id   AF-N1PHJ5-F1
#
_cell.length_a   1.000
_cell.length_b   1.000
_cell.length_c   1.000
_cell.angle_alpha   90.00
_cell.angle_beta   90.00
_cell.angle_gamma   90.00
#
_symmetry.space_group_name_H-M   'P 1'
#
loop_
_entity.id
_entity.type
_entity.pdbx_description
1 polymer ?
#
loop_
_entity_poly.entity_id
_entity_poly.type
_entity_poly.pdbx_seq_one_letter_code
_entity_poly.pdbx_strand_id
1 'polypeptide(L)'
;MQRTAVLRMQRTLARSMPIDTETGASALQPWRRPVHYKAYKSPYGPRYKVPWNVYGIESKTVIRWSKIAAGYGTMAGTVALFFFDGVPRVKKDILQKLSLIGGYFIDYVPPEDNPF
;
A
#
# COMPACT_ATOMS: atom_id res chain seq x y z
N MET A 1 31.71 28.36 -76.81
CA MET A 1 30.70 27.58 -77.56
C MET A 1 30.38 26.32 -76.77
N GLN A 2 29.10 26.11 -76.45
CA GLN A 2 28.46 24.88 -75.96
C GLN A 2 28.78 24.44 -74.52
N ARG A 3 27.87 23.89 -73.69
CA ARG A 3 26.41 23.71 -73.68
C ARG A 3 26.07 23.20 -72.25
N THR A 4 24.97 23.69 -71.69
CA THR A 4 23.92 22.92 -70.99
C THR A 4 24.21 22.12 -69.69
N ALA A 5 23.55 22.59 -68.63
CA ALA A 5 22.94 21.90 -67.48
C ALA A 5 23.27 20.43 -67.17
N VAL A 6 23.67 20.16 -65.91
CA VAL A 6 23.19 18.99 -65.16
C VAL A 6 22.68 19.45 -63.79
N LEU A 7 21.38 19.72 -63.79
CA LEU A 7 20.50 19.79 -62.64
C LEU A 7 20.43 18.40 -61.98
N ARG A 8 20.27 18.38 -60.65
CA ARG A 8 19.73 17.26 -59.85
C ARG A 8 20.45 15.91 -60.00
N MET A 9 21.24 15.56 -58.98
CA MET A 9 21.39 14.15 -58.66
C MET A 9 21.24 13.95 -57.15
N GLN A 10 20.08 13.38 -56.82
CA GLN A 10 19.86 12.45 -55.71
C GLN A 10 19.70 13.05 -54.32
N ARG A 11 18.50 13.63 -54.14
CA ARG A 11 17.70 13.35 -52.94
C ARG A 11 17.50 11.84 -52.80
N THR A 12 17.21 11.43 -51.56
CA THR A 12 16.72 10.13 -51.09
C THR A 12 17.72 8.98 -51.01
N LEU A 13 18.57 9.02 -49.99
CA LEU A 13 18.80 7.83 -49.15
C LEU A 13 17.83 7.86 -47.97
N ALA A 14 16.52 7.95 -48.27
CA ALA A 14 15.50 7.58 -47.31
C ALA A 14 15.49 6.05 -47.28
N ARG A 15 16.38 5.50 -46.45
CA ARG A 15 16.44 4.07 -46.12
C ARG A 15 15.03 3.64 -45.74
N SER A 16 14.37 2.87 -46.60
CA SER A 16 13.09 2.23 -46.31
C SER A 16 13.32 1.26 -45.16
N MET A 17 13.11 1.73 -43.93
CA MET A 17 13.13 0.88 -42.75
C MET A 17 11.87 0.03 -42.75
N PRO A 18 11.97 -1.26 -42.41
CA PRO A 18 10.83 -2.15 -42.42
C PRO A 18 9.76 -1.59 -41.47
N ILE A 19 8.55 -1.50 -41.98
CA ILE A 19 7.36 -1.35 -41.14
C ILE A 19 7.34 -2.61 -40.27
N ASP A 20 7.47 -2.45 -38.96
CA ASP A 20 7.32 -3.55 -38.01
C ASP A 20 5.90 -4.11 -38.15
N THR A 21 5.78 -5.28 -38.79
CA THR A 21 4.50 -5.93 -39.14
C THR A 21 3.67 -6.34 -37.93
N GLU A 22 4.22 -6.27 -36.72
CA GLU A 22 3.51 -6.56 -35.47
C GLU A 22 2.88 -5.32 -34.81
N THR A 23 3.30 -4.11 -35.16
CA THR A 23 2.80 -2.88 -34.51
C THR A 23 2.28 -1.80 -35.45
N GLY A 24 2.42 -1.94 -36.78
CA GLY A 24 1.79 -1.05 -37.77
C GLY A 24 2.14 0.44 -37.62
N ALA A 25 3.16 0.78 -36.83
CA ALA A 25 3.53 2.15 -36.50
C ALA A 25 4.83 2.52 -37.21
N SER A 26 4.75 3.52 -38.09
CA SER A 26 5.90 4.06 -38.81
C SER A 26 6.86 4.77 -37.84
N ALA A 27 8.17 4.48 -37.93
CA ALA A 27 9.22 4.93 -37.01
C ALA A 27 9.48 6.45 -36.98
N LEU A 28 8.65 7.28 -37.64
CA LEU A 28 8.90 8.69 -37.93
C LEU A 28 7.95 9.68 -37.24
N GLN A 29 7.23 9.29 -36.18
CA GLN A 29 6.25 10.19 -35.55
C GLN A 29 6.79 10.82 -34.24
N PRO A 30 6.82 12.16 -34.11
CA PRO A 30 7.39 12.86 -32.96
C PRO A 30 6.57 12.68 -31.66
N TRP A 31 5.30 12.26 -31.75
CA TRP A 31 4.42 12.03 -30.61
C TRP A 31 3.98 10.56 -30.56
N ARG A 32 4.93 9.64 -30.36
CA ARG A 32 4.63 8.20 -30.25
C ARG A 32 4.08 7.89 -28.87
N ARG A 33 2.80 7.52 -28.80
CA ARG A 33 2.25 6.87 -27.59
C ARG A 33 2.97 5.53 -27.40
N PRO A 34 3.39 5.15 -26.18
CA PRO A 34 4.04 3.86 -25.95
C PRO A 34 3.10 2.75 -26.39
N VAL A 35 3.56 1.89 -27.31
CA VAL A 35 2.78 0.75 -27.78
C VAL A 35 2.79 -0.30 -26.67
N HIS A 36 1.62 -0.68 -26.17
CA HIS A 36 1.50 -1.72 -25.15
C HIS A 36 1.61 -3.10 -25.80
N TYR A 37 2.84 -3.60 -25.98
CA TYR A 37 3.08 -5.00 -26.34
C TYR A 37 3.26 -5.85 -25.09
N LYS A 38 2.80 -7.10 -25.12
CA LYS A 38 3.05 -8.07 -24.05
C LYS A 38 4.41 -8.72 -24.30
N ALA A 39 5.41 -8.37 -23.50
CA ALA A 39 6.70 -9.06 -23.54
C ALA A 39 6.55 -10.55 -23.15
N TYR A 40 7.29 -11.44 -23.82
CA TYR A 40 7.35 -12.86 -23.47
C TYR A 40 7.80 -13.03 -22.01
N LYS A 41 7.03 -13.79 -21.23
CA LYS A 41 7.36 -14.13 -19.82
C LYS A 41 7.85 -15.57 -19.78
N SER A 42 9.11 -15.77 -19.38
CA SER A 42 9.70 -17.11 -19.34
C SER A 42 9.04 -18.00 -18.25
N PRO A 43 8.85 -19.30 -18.51
CA PRO A 43 8.32 -20.24 -17.51
C PRO A 43 9.27 -20.50 -16.33
N TYR A 44 10.57 -20.34 -16.55
CA TYR A 44 11.63 -20.69 -15.59
C TYR A 44 12.04 -19.52 -14.67
N GLY A 45 11.48 -18.33 -14.86
CA GLY A 45 11.79 -17.15 -14.05
C GLY A 45 10.99 -17.09 -12.75
N PRO A 46 11.49 -16.39 -11.71
CA PRO A 46 10.72 -16.13 -10.49
C PRO A 46 9.46 -15.33 -10.80
N ARG A 47 8.31 -15.85 -10.36
CA ARG A 47 6.99 -15.23 -10.57
C ARG A 47 6.67 -14.24 -9.45
N TYR A 48 7.14 -13.00 -9.58
CA TYR A 48 6.80 -11.94 -8.63
C TYR A 48 5.34 -11.51 -8.79
N LYS A 49 4.64 -11.36 -7.66
CA LYS A 49 3.34 -10.71 -7.58
C LYS A 49 3.54 -9.37 -6.89
N VAL A 50 2.99 -8.31 -7.46
CA VAL A 50 3.02 -6.98 -6.85
C VAL A 50 2.17 -7.06 -5.59
N PRO A 51 2.75 -6.89 -4.38
CA PRO A 51 1.97 -6.84 -3.16
C PRO A 51 1.10 -5.59 -3.17
N TRP A 52 0.02 -5.60 -2.40
CA TRP A 52 -0.80 -4.41 -2.24
C TRP A 52 0.06 -3.27 -1.67
N ASN A 53 0.17 -2.20 -2.44
CA ASN A 53 0.92 -1.00 -2.08
C ASN A 53 0.04 0.22 -2.34
N VAL A 54 0.06 1.14 -1.37
CA VAL A 54 -0.63 2.44 -1.47
C VAL A 54 0.34 3.49 -0.97
N TYR A 55 0.75 4.41 -1.84
CA TYR A 55 1.72 5.47 -1.53
C TYR A 55 3.02 4.99 -0.85
N GLY A 56 3.51 3.80 -1.22
CA GLY A 56 4.74 3.21 -0.65
C GLY A 56 4.55 2.42 0.65
N ILE A 57 3.32 2.34 1.18
CA ILE A 57 3.00 1.46 2.31
C ILE A 57 2.66 0.08 1.78
N GLU A 58 3.57 -0.88 1.97
CA GLU A 58 3.35 -2.31 1.67
C GLU A 58 2.64 -3.00 2.85
N SER A 59 1.85 -4.03 2.57
CA SER A 59 1.23 -4.89 3.59
C SER A 59 2.23 -5.42 4.63
N LYS A 60 3.47 -5.74 4.22
CA LYS A 60 4.52 -6.21 5.15
C LYS A 60 4.93 -5.14 6.16
N THR A 61 5.00 -3.88 5.71
CA THR A 61 5.29 -2.74 6.57
C THR A 61 4.19 -2.58 7.60
N VAL A 62 2.92 -2.65 7.19
CA VAL A 62 1.78 -2.60 8.12
C VAL A 62 1.86 -3.70 9.17
N ILE A 63 2.11 -4.94 8.76
CA ILE A 63 2.22 -6.09 9.69
C ILE A 63 3.39 -5.92 10.67
N ARG A 64 4.53 -5.39 10.20
CA ARG A 64 5.69 -5.16 11.07
C ARG A 64 5.37 -4.14 12.16
N TRP A 65 4.80 -3.00 11.77
CA TRP A 65 4.46 -1.94 12.71
C TRP A 65 3.28 -2.30 13.60
N SER A 66 2.31 -3.07 13.11
CA SER A 66 1.18 -3.50 13.93
C SER A 66 1.62 -4.42 15.07
N LYS A 67 2.60 -5.30 14.86
CA LYS A 67 3.17 -6.13 15.94
C LYS A 67 3.81 -5.28 17.04
N ILE A 68 4.57 -4.26 16.64
CA ILE A 68 5.22 -3.34 17.58
C ILE A 68 4.16 -2.53 18.33
N ALA A 69 3.22 -1.94 17.59
CA ALA A 69 2.12 -1.16 18.15
C ALA A 69 1.22 -1.99 19.08
N ALA A 70 1.00 -3.27 18.78
CA ALA A 70 0.26 -4.18 19.66
C ALA A 70 0.96 -4.33 21.01
N GLY A 71 2.28 -4.58 21.03
CA GLY A 71 3.03 -4.69 22.28
C GLY A 71 3.01 -3.42 23.13
N TYR A 72 3.14 -2.26 22.50
CA TYR A 72 3.00 -0.99 23.23
C TYR A 72 1.56 -0.71 23.65
N GLY A 73 0.58 -1.02 22.81
CA GLY A 73 -0.84 -0.83 23.09
C GLY A 73 -1.30 -1.69 24.27
N THR A 74 -0.83 -2.93 24.39
CA THR A 74 -1.13 -3.77 25.55
C THR A 74 -0.57 -3.17 26.83
N MET A 75 0.71 -2.75 26.83
CA MET A 75 1.32 -2.20 28.05
C MET A 75 0.73 -0.85 28.42
N ALA A 76 0.57 0.06 27.46
CA ALA A 76 -0.07 1.34 27.68
C ALA A 76 -1.53 1.16 28.15
N GLY A 77 -2.26 0.20 27.58
CA GLY A 77 -3.62 -0.16 28.00
C GLY A 77 -3.67 -0.67 29.44
N THR A 78 -2.79 -1.61 29.82
CA THR A 78 -2.73 -2.13 31.19
C THR A 78 -2.37 -1.02 32.19
N VAL A 79 -1.38 -0.19 31.86
CA VAL A 79 -1.00 0.95 32.70
C VAL A 79 -2.15 1.93 32.83
N ALA A 80 -2.81 2.31 31.73
CA ALA A 80 -3.96 3.20 31.77
C ALA A 80 -5.08 2.63 32.66
N LEU A 81 -5.44 1.36 32.49
CA LEU A 81 -6.45 0.72 33.32
C LEU A 81 -6.07 0.71 34.81
N PHE A 82 -4.80 0.48 35.13
CA PHE A 82 -4.32 0.52 36.51
C PHE A 82 -4.43 1.91 37.14
N PHE A 83 -4.05 2.96 36.41
CA PHE A 83 -4.14 4.34 36.92
C PHE A 83 -5.58 4.88 36.98
N PHE A 84 -6.49 4.38 36.13
CA PHE A 84 -7.87 4.83 36.06
C PHE A 84 -8.88 3.98 36.84
N ASP A 85 -8.43 3.02 37.66
CA ASP A 85 -9.32 2.19 38.50
C ASP A 85 -10.18 3.01 39.48
N GLY A 86 -9.67 4.17 39.93
CA GLY A 86 -10.43 5.09 40.79
C GLY A 86 -11.60 5.81 40.09
N VAL A 87 -11.71 5.73 38.77
CA VAL A 87 -12.80 6.40 38.02
C VAL A 87 -14.01 5.47 37.95
N PRO A 88 -15.18 5.85 38.51
CA PRO A 88 -16.33 4.94 38.64
C PRO A 88 -16.86 4.45 37.29
N ARG A 89 -16.69 5.23 36.20
CA ARG A 89 -17.05 4.79 34.84
C ARG A 89 -16.14 3.68 34.33
N VAL A 90 -14.82 3.79 34.50
CA VAL A 90 -13.86 2.77 34.06
C VAL A 90 -14.06 1.46 34.83
N LYS A 91 -14.30 1.58 36.15
CA LYS A 91 -14.59 0.44 37.02
C LYS A 91 -15.86 -0.32 36.58
N LYS A 92 -16.98 0.38 36.40
CA LYS A 92 -18.27 -0.24 36.01
C LYS A 92 -18.31 -0.73 34.56
N ASP A 93 -17.76 0.04 33.62
CA ASP A 93 -17.92 -0.24 32.19
C ASP A 93 -16.90 -1.25 31.65
N ILE A 94 -15.69 -1.30 32.24
CA ILE A 94 -14.56 -2.10 31.75
C ILE A 94 -14.15 -3.16 32.77
N LEU A 95 -13.75 -2.76 33.98
CA LEU A 95 -13.11 -3.67 34.93
C LEU A 95 -14.09 -4.71 35.49
N GLN A 96 -15.32 -4.32 35.84
CA GLN A 96 -16.37 -5.22 36.33
C GLN A 96 -16.85 -6.24 35.28
N LYS A 97 -16.64 -5.98 33.98
CA LYS A 97 -17.05 -6.90 32.90
C LYS A 97 -16.03 -7.98 32.60
N LEU A 98 -14.86 -7.94 33.22
CA LEU A 98 -13.85 -8.99 33.09
C LEU A 98 -14.29 -10.22 33.87
N SER A 99 -14.42 -11.37 33.20
CA SER A 99 -14.94 -12.61 33.82
C SER A 99 -14.08 -13.15 34.97
N LEU A 100 -12.78 -12.86 34.98
CA LEU A 100 -11.83 -13.36 35.99
C LEU A 100 -11.69 -12.45 37.21
N ILE A 101 -11.74 -11.13 37.03
CA ILE A 101 -11.44 -10.15 38.09
C ILE A 101 -12.58 -9.16 38.37
N GLY A 102 -13.67 -9.21 37.62
CA GLY A 102 -14.73 -8.21 37.69
C GLY A 102 -15.42 -8.12 39.05
N GLY A 103 -15.53 -9.25 39.77
CA GLY A 103 -16.10 -9.29 41.11
C GLY A 103 -15.30 -8.54 42.17
N TYR A 104 -13.97 -8.40 41.99
CA TYR A 104 -13.12 -7.63 42.91
C TYR A 104 -13.44 -6.13 42.89
N PHE A 105 -13.93 -5.65 41.76
CA PHE A 105 -14.25 -4.24 41.56
C PHE A 105 -15.71 -3.91 41.88
N ILE A 106 -16.43 -4.77 42.61
CA ILE A 106 -17.80 -4.49 43.07
C ILE A 106 -17.73 -3.99 44.51
N ASP A 107 -18.02 -2.71 44.72
CA ASP A 107 -18.16 -2.15 46.07
C ASP A 107 -19.55 -2.53 46.59
N TYR A 108 -19.64 -3.66 47.29
CA TYR A 108 -20.87 -4.08 47.94
C TYR A 108 -20.99 -3.36 49.29
N VAL A 109 -21.95 -2.42 49.37
CA VAL A 109 -22.35 -1.77 50.63
C VAL A 109 -23.72 -2.33 51.01
N PRO A 110 -23.89 -2.90 52.22
CA PRO A 110 -25.18 -3.33 52.70
C PRO A 110 -26.17 -2.15 52.69
N PRO A 111 -27.43 -2.34 52.26
CA PRO A 111 -28.41 -1.24 52.17
C PRO A 111 -28.67 -0.55 53.51
N GLU A 112 -28.47 -1.27 54.62
CA GLU A 112 -28.70 -0.82 55.99
C GLU A 112 -27.63 0.17 56.49
N ASP A 113 -26.44 0.14 55.89
CA ASP A 113 -25.26 0.92 56.30
C ASP A 113 -25.01 2.12 55.37
N ASN A 114 -25.93 2.37 54.45
CA ASN A 114 -25.86 3.48 53.52
C ASN A 114 -26.86 4.59 53.92
N PRO A 115 -26.37 5.76 54.40
CA PRO A 115 -27.25 6.88 54.74
C PRO A 115 -27.82 7.64 53.52
N PHE A 116 -27.54 7.23 52.27
CA PHE A 116 -28.11 7.80 51.02
C PHE A 116 -28.39 6.77 49.92
#